data_AF-A0A6A6AGJ0-F1
#
_entry.id   AF-A0A6A6AGJ0-F1
#
_cell.length_a   1.000
_cell.length_b   1.000
_cell.length_c   1.000
_cell.angle_alpha   90.00
_cell.angle_beta   90.00
_cell.angle_gamma   90.00
#
_symmetry.space_group_name_H-M   'P 1'
#
loop_
_entity.id
_entity.type
_entity.pdbx_description
1 polymer ?
#
loop_
_entity_poly.entity_id
_entity_poly.type
_entity_poly.pdbx_seq_one_letter_code
_entity_poly.pdbx_strand_id
1 'polypeptide(L)'
;MLAKTLLTTALISAVSAHQNWHQLWINDVTPGYQTGIRMPPSNSPVTDLTSNDLACNVNGSIVPSGVETVAASEGDTIKVQWDSSSHPGPITHFLYGPVDDASQATGIGAGWFKIDEVDAVDGEWANAIMLANNMTHEFKLPTGLASGEYLLRSEMLALHGSQTIGGAQFYIGCAQLKITGTGSAGACGPTISLPGAYKAEDDDIYIPNVYNGFDISTYSAPGGPVATCGGSSNSTPVASAAPSAGNSTVVASATVAPVASSAVPTSVVAETPVADSTSYASPPIVEVTSAPVATAFPSAVLSTVAPASNVTYVVPTLIPTTFATLVKPSSQLAAPTGGSSSGVAQKYYQCGGKNWSGATACVVGTSCVKQNEFYSQCLSV
;
A
#
# COMPACT_ATOMS: atom_id res chain seq x y z
N MET A 1 3.10 -68.91 2.60
CA MET A 1 3.72 -67.81 1.84
C MET A 1 2.61 -66.80 1.53
N LEU A 2 2.63 -65.62 2.16
CA LEU A 2 1.84 -64.45 1.75
C LEU A 2 2.46 -63.25 2.49
N ALA A 3 3.42 -62.60 1.82
CA ALA A 3 4.01 -61.36 2.30
C ALA A 3 3.02 -60.22 1.99
N LYS A 4 2.52 -59.56 3.04
CA LYS A 4 1.75 -58.32 2.92
C LYS A 4 2.74 -57.17 2.75
N THR A 5 2.89 -56.69 1.53
CA THR A 5 3.61 -55.45 1.23
C THR A 5 2.71 -54.28 1.58
N LEU A 6 3.02 -53.57 2.66
CA LEU A 6 2.39 -52.30 3.01
C LEU A 6 3.03 -51.21 2.14
N LEU A 7 2.29 -50.68 1.18
CA LEU A 7 2.72 -49.56 0.34
C LEU A 7 2.35 -48.26 1.06
N THR A 8 3.28 -47.67 1.81
CA THR A 8 3.11 -46.32 2.37
C THR A 8 3.32 -45.28 1.27
N THR A 9 2.23 -44.71 0.76
CA THR A 9 2.26 -43.57 -0.15
C THR A 9 2.62 -42.32 0.64
N ALA A 10 3.88 -41.87 0.56
CA ALA A 10 4.27 -40.55 1.04
C ALA A 10 3.74 -39.50 0.06
N LEU A 11 2.64 -38.84 0.42
CA LEU A 11 2.23 -37.60 -0.23
C LEU A 11 3.23 -36.52 0.18
N ILE A 12 4.18 -36.22 -0.71
CA ILE A 12 5.04 -35.04 -0.56
C ILE A 12 4.14 -33.84 -0.81
N SER A 13 3.72 -33.16 0.25
CA SER A 13 3.14 -31.83 0.14
C SER A 13 4.21 -30.92 -0.45
N ALA A 14 4.08 -30.56 -1.73
CA ALA A 14 4.85 -29.48 -2.31
C ALA A 14 4.37 -28.18 -1.65
N VAL A 15 5.04 -27.77 -0.56
CA VAL A 15 4.77 -26.49 0.09
C VAL A 15 5.38 -25.42 -0.81
N SER A 16 4.55 -24.80 -1.65
CA SER A 16 4.94 -23.56 -2.35
C SER A 16 5.08 -22.47 -1.30
N ALA A 17 6.27 -21.90 -1.16
CA ALA A 17 6.53 -20.80 -0.24
C ALA A 17 6.59 -19.42 -0.95
N HIS A 18 6.51 -19.41 -2.29
CA HIS A 18 6.37 -18.20 -3.09
C HIS A 18 4.95 -17.65 -3.01
N GLN A 19 4.81 -16.33 -2.85
CA GLN A 19 3.54 -15.72 -2.43
C GLN A 19 3.21 -14.43 -3.16
N ASN A 20 1.92 -14.18 -3.31
CA ASN A 20 1.36 -12.90 -3.71
C ASN A 20 0.40 -12.37 -2.64
N TRP A 21 0.33 -11.05 -2.51
CA TRP A 21 -0.76 -10.38 -1.83
C TRP A 21 -1.98 -10.44 -2.73
N HIS A 22 -3.08 -11.02 -2.27
CA HIS A 22 -4.25 -11.25 -3.12
C HIS A 22 -5.56 -10.68 -2.58
N GLN A 23 -5.61 -10.22 -1.33
CA GLN A 23 -6.83 -9.65 -0.78
C GLN A 23 -6.58 -8.61 0.30
N LEU A 24 -7.47 -7.61 0.38
CA LEU A 24 -7.47 -6.60 1.43
C LEU A 24 -8.86 -6.34 2.02
N TRP A 25 -8.91 -5.80 3.22
CA TRP A 25 -10.13 -5.31 3.86
C TRP A 25 -9.88 -3.92 4.45
N ILE A 26 -10.92 -3.08 4.41
CA ILE A 26 -11.01 -1.80 5.11
C ILE A 26 -12.08 -1.97 6.18
N ASN A 27 -11.70 -1.93 7.46
CA ASN A 27 -12.61 -2.18 8.60
C ASN A 27 -13.46 -3.45 8.40
N ASP A 28 -12.80 -4.57 8.12
CA ASP A 28 -13.42 -5.88 7.85
C ASP A 28 -14.32 -5.96 6.61
N VAL A 29 -14.35 -4.93 5.76
CA VAL A 29 -15.04 -4.94 4.47
C VAL A 29 -14.04 -5.10 3.33
N THR A 30 -14.19 -6.15 2.53
CA THR A 30 -13.32 -6.45 1.37
C THR A 30 -13.96 -5.98 0.06
N PRO A 31 -13.20 -5.34 -0.86
CA PRO A 31 -13.68 -5.07 -2.21
C PRO A 31 -13.77 -6.36 -3.06
N GLY A 32 -13.03 -7.40 -2.69
CA GLY A 32 -13.05 -8.71 -3.36
C GLY A 32 -11.64 -9.28 -3.50
N TYR A 33 -11.56 -10.54 -3.95
CA TYR A 33 -10.28 -11.19 -4.26
C TYR A 33 -9.63 -10.49 -5.46
N GLN A 34 -8.37 -10.06 -5.28
CA GLN A 34 -7.56 -9.30 -6.25
C GLN A 34 -8.13 -7.95 -6.68
N THR A 35 -9.22 -7.49 -6.05
CA THR A 35 -9.84 -6.21 -6.38
C THR A 35 -9.03 -5.06 -5.82
N GLY A 36 -8.70 -4.10 -6.69
CA GLY A 36 -7.94 -2.91 -6.33
C GLY A 36 -6.44 -3.15 -6.12
N ILE A 37 -5.97 -4.40 -6.29
CA ILE A 37 -4.56 -4.79 -6.18
C ILE A 37 -3.99 -5.01 -7.59
N ARG A 38 -2.85 -4.39 -7.87
CA ARG A 38 -2.06 -4.57 -9.09
C ARG A 38 -1.28 -5.88 -9.00
N MET A 39 -1.93 -6.97 -9.39
CA MET A 39 -1.38 -8.32 -9.28
C MET A 39 -0.21 -8.57 -10.25
N PRO A 40 0.92 -9.11 -9.78
CA PRO A 40 1.98 -9.58 -10.68
C PRO A 40 1.51 -10.82 -11.48
N PRO A 41 2.15 -11.10 -12.64
CA PRO A 41 1.79 -12.24 -13.49
C PRO A 41 2.21 -13.61 -12.92
N SER A 42 3.02 -13.63 -11.86
CA SER A 42 3.49 -14.85 -11.18
C SER A 42 3.74 -14.55 -9.71
N ASN A 43 4.04 -15.57 -8.91
CA ASN A 43 4.49 -15.41 -7.53
C ASN A 43 6.02 -15.39 -7.40
N SER A 44 6.76 -15.14 -8.49
CA SER A 44 8.21 -14.96 -8.44
C SER A 44 8.57 -13.66 -7.68
N PRO A 45 9.63 -13.68 -6.85
CA PRO A 45 10.06 -12.49 -6.14
C PRO A 45 10.79 -11.51 -7.06
N VAL A 46 10.80 -10.23 -6.66
CA VAL A 46 11.76 -9.25 -7.16
C VAL A 46 13.08 -9.44 -6.39
N THR A 47 14.19 -9.51 -7.11
CA THR A 47 15.54 -9.68 -6.53
C THR A 47 16.52 -8.59 -6.99
N ASP A 48 16.27 -7.96 -8.13
CA ASP A 48 17.01 -6.78 -8.59
C ASP A 48 16.46 -5.50 -7.94
N LEU A 49 17.18 -4.97 -6.95
CA LEU A 49 16.77 -3.79 -6.18
C LEU A 49 16.98 -2.46 -6.94
N THR A 50 17.53 -2.52 -8.15
CA THR A 50 17.62 -1.37 -9.05
C THR A 50 16.46 -1.32 -10.04
N SER A 51 15.68 -2.40 -10.17
CA SER A 51 14.53 -2.48 -11.07
C SER A 51 13.38 -1.59 -10.60
N ASN A 52 12.63 -1.05 -11.56
CA ASN A 52 11.36 -0.37 -11.30
C ASN A 52 10.30 -1.32 -10.69
N ASP A 53 10.47 -2.63 -10.86
CA ASP A 53 9.59 -3.64 -10.25
C ASP A 53 9.67 -3.60 -8.72
N LEU A 54 10.70 -3.00 -8.11
CA LEU A 54 10.77 -2.86 -6.66
C LEU A 54 9.65 -1.95 -6.09
N ALA A 55 9.08 -1.05 -6.89
CA ALA A 55 7.99 -0.19 -6.45
C ALA A 55 6.71 -0.98 -6.22
N CYS A 56 6.20 -1.66 -7.25
CA CYS A 56 4.88 -2.31 -7.25
C CYS A 56 4.86 -3.72 -7.87
N ASN A 57 6.02 -4.38 -7.97
CA ASN A 57 6.22 -5.66 -8.66
C ASN A 57 6.07 -5.56 -10.19
N VAL A 58 6.37 -6.66 -10.89
CA VAL A 58 6.24 -6.80 -12.34
C VAL A 58 4.82 -6.44 -12.77
N ASN A 59 4.70 -5.60 -13.80
CA ASN A 59 3.46 -5.00 -14.31
C ASN A 59 2.76 -4.02 -13.35
N GLY A 60 3.19 -3.88 -12.10
CA GLY A 60 2.56 -2.99 -11.14
C GLY A 60 2.73 -1.50 -11.45
N SER A 61 3.72 -1.15 -12.28
CA SER A 61 3.95 0.22 -12.75
C SER A 61 3.27 0.55 -14.09
N ILE A 62 2.55 -0.39 -14.71
CA ILE A 62 1.81 -0.14 -15.95
C ILE A 62 0.59 0.74 -15.64
N VAL A 63 0.41 1.79 -16.45
CA VAL A 63 -0.69 2.75 -16.31
C VAL A 63 -1.41 2.92 -17.66
N PRO A 64 -2.75 3.07 -17.68
CA PRO A 64 -3.68 2.90 -16.57
C PRO A 64 -3.58 1.51 -15.95
N SER A 65 -3.63 1.42 -14.62
CA SER A 65 -3.45 0.17 -13.88
C SER A 65 -4.52 -0.89 -14.15
N GLY A 66 -5.71 -0.47 -14.58
CA GLY A 66 -6.86 -1.35 -14.83
C GLY A 66 -7.55 -1.87 -13.57
N VAL A 67 -7.13 -1.43 -12.37
CA VAL A 67 -7.75 -1.84 -11.08
C VAL A 67 -8.54 -0.69 -10.45
N GLU A 68 -9.53 -1.04 -9.63
CA GLU A 68 -10.38 -0.08 -8.93
C GLU A 68 -9.61 0.66 -7.82
N THR A 69 -9.99 1.91 -7.54
CA THR A 69 -9.53 2.65 -6.36
C THR A 69 -10.51 2.43 -5.20
N VAL A 70 -10.02 1.88 -4.10
CA VAL A 70 -10.82 1.47 -2.93
C VAL A 70 -10.93 2.63 -1.94
N ALA A 71 -12.13 2.96 -1.48
CA ALA A 71 -12.32 4.03 -0.50
C ALA A 71 -11.81 3.61 0.88
N ALA A 72 -11.11 4.52 1.55
CA ALA A 72 -10.65 4.38 2.93
C ALA A 72 -10.61 5.74 3.63
N SER A 73 -10.42 5.74 4.94
CA SER A 73 -10.19 6.92 5.75
C SER A 73 -8.95 6.74 6.61
N GLU A 74 -8.29 7.84 6.97
CA GLU A 74 -7.25 7.78 7.99
C GLU A 74 -7.77 7.13 9.28
N GLY A 75 -6.92 6.36 9.97
CA GLY A 75 -7.31 5.60 11.16
C GLY A 75 -8.08 4.29 10.89
N ASP A 76 -8.55 4.06 9.67
CA ASP A 76 -9.16 2.78 9.29
C ASP A 76 -8.17 1.63 9.49
N THR A 77 -8.72 0.48 9.86
CA THR A 77 -7.95 -0.75 9.98
C THR A 77 -7.89 -1.41 8.61
N ILE A 78 -6.68 -1.66 8.13
CA ILE A 78 -6.40 -2.40 6.90
C ILE A 78 -6.00 -3.81 7.31
N LYS A 79 -6.65 -4.81 6.70
CA LYS A 79 -6.18 -6.19 6.74
C LYS A 79 -5.66 -6.56 5.36
N VAL A 80 -4.50 -7.20 5.29
CA VAL A 80 -3.97 -7.81 4.06
C VAL A 80 -3.98 -9.32 4.20
N GLN A 81 -4.13 -10.03 3.10
CA GLN A 81 -3.97 -11.49 3.05
C GLN A 81 -3.07 -11.92 1.90
N TRP A 82 -2.06 -12.70 2.25
CA TRP A 82 -1.08 -13.25 1.33
C TRP A 82 -1.34 -14.74 1.06
N ASP A 83 -0.73 -15.28 0.02
CA ASP A 83 -0.68 -16.74 -0.18
C ASP A 83 0.07 -17.42 0.96
N SER A 84 -0.23 -18.70 1.22
CA SER A 84 0.49 -19.50 2.22
C SER A 84 2.01 -19.49 1.94
N SER A 85 2.80 -19.04 2.91
CA SER A 85 4.26 -19.04 2.82
C SER A 85 4.92 -19.40 4.15
N SER A 86 6.00 -20.18 4.07
CA SER A 86 6.89 -20.46 5.19
C SER A 86 8.21 -19.69 5.11
N HIS A 87 8.35 -18.75 4.17
CA HIS A 87 9.60 -18.01 4.01
C HIS A 87 9.82 -16.99 5.15
N PRO A 88 10.90 -17.12 5.93
CA PRO A 88 11.18 -16.25 7.07
C PRO A 88 11.42 -14.81 6.64
N GLY A 89 10.85 -13.88 7.39
CA GLY A 89 11.17 -12.46 7.30
C GLY A 89 10.02 -11.54 7.67
N PRO A 90 10.23 -10.22 7.52
CA PRO A 90 9.29 -9.19 7.96
C PRO A 90 8.13 -9.00 6.97
N ILE A 91 7.12 -8.26 7.42
CA ILE A 91 6.13 -7.61 6.58
C ILE A 91 6.16 -6.10 6.81
N THR A 92 6.12 -5.31 5.74
CA THR A 92 6.07 -3.84 5.80
C THR A 92 5.00 -3.28 4.88
N HIS A 93 4.51 -2.09 5.23
CA HIS A 93 3.55 -1.36 4.42
C HIS A 93 3.99 0.09 4.21
N PHE A 94 3.79 0.60 3.00
CA PHE A 94 4.11 1.98 2.64
C PHE A 94 2.93 2.62 1.89
N LEU A 95 2.82 3.94 2.01
CA LEU A 95 1.96 4.73 1.14
C LEU A 95 2.79 5.61 0.21
N TYR A 96 2.29 5.80 -1.01
CA TYR A 96 2.78 6.79 -1.98
C TYR A 96 1.65 7.76 -2.32
N GLY A 97 1.82 9.03 -2.01
CA GLY A 97 0.85 10.07 -2.31
C GLY A 97 0.74 11.17 -1.25
N PRO A 98 -0.33 11.98 -1.31
CA PRO A 98 -1.45 11.85 -2.26
C PRO A 98 -1.01 12.09 -3.70
N VAL A 99 -1.64 11.39 -4.64
CA VAL A 99 -1.53 11.58 -6.09
C VAL A 99 -2.86 12.06 -6.67
N ASP A 100 -2.82 12.67 -7.86
CA ASP A 100 -4.03 13.18 -8.54
C ASP A 100 -4.96 12.04 -8.98
N ASP A 101 -4.40 10.95 -9.51
CA ASP A 101 -5.11 9.76 -9.97
C ASP A 101 -4.24 8.52 -9.70
N ALA A 102 -4.68 7.68 -8.77
CA ALA A 102 -3.93 6.48 -8.42
C ALA A 102 -3.93 5.43 -9.54
N SER A 103 -4.82 5.50 -10.54
CA SER A 103 -4.73 4.63 -11.72
C SER A 103 -3.60 5.02 -12.67
N GLN A 104 -3.13 6.27 -12.61
CA GLN A 104 -2.04 6.81 -13.44
C GLN A 104 -0.69 6.90 -12.71
N ALA A 105 -0.67 6.64 -11.39
CA ALA A 105 0.57 6.66 -10.62
C ALA A 105 1.37 5.37 -10.83
N THR A 106 2.64 5.48 -11.25
CA THR A 106 3.54 4.33 -11.39
C THR A 106 4.10 3.87 -10.04
N GLY A 107 4.23 4.78 -9.07
CA GLY A 107 4.90 4.52 -7.80
C GLY A 107 6.43 4.47 -7.89
N ILE A 108 7.01 4.73 -9.07
CA ILE A 108 8.47 4.74 -9.24
C ILE A 108 9.04 6.06 -8.73
N GLY A 109 10.08 5.96 -7.89
CA GLY A 109 10.84 7.11 -7.39
C GLY A 109 10.47 7.51 -5.96
N ALA A 110 10.74 8.78 -5.64
CA ALA A 110 10.58 9.34 -4.30
C ALA A 110 9.11 9.58 -3.93
N GLY A 111 8.79 9.42 -2.65
CA GLY A 111 7.46 9.74 -2.08
C GLY A 111 6.83 8.62 -1.26
N TRP A 112 7.49 7.47 -1.16
CA TRP A 112 7.05 6.38 -0.30
C TRP A 112 7.35 6.68 1.16
N PHE A 113 6.39 6.48 2.05
CA PHE A 113 6.62 6.55 3.49
C PHE A 113 6.05 5.30 4.17
N LYS A 114 6.84 4.71 5.07
CA LYS A 114 6.47 3.48 5.79
C LYS A 114 5.35 3.80 6.77
N ILE A 115 4.31 2.98 6.83
CA ILE A 115 3.17 3.18 7.72
C ILE A 115 2.97 2.03 8.72
N ASP A 116 3.58 0.89 8.46
CA ASP A 116 3.50 -0.29 9.31
C ASP A 116 4.69 -1.23 9.05
N GLU A 117 5.13 -1.90 10.10
CA GLU A 117 6.24 -2.85 10.11
C GLU A 117 6.02 -3.87 11.21
N VAL A 118 6.17 -5.14 10.84
CA VAL A 118 6.37 -6.23 11.80
C VAL A 118 7.56 -7.03 11.34
N ASP A 119 8.59 -7.06 12.18
CA ASP A 119 9.81 -7.82 11.95
C ASP A 119 9.68 -9.23 12.52
N ALA A 120 9.69 -9.30 13.85
CA ALA A 120 9.58 -10.52 14.62
C ALA A 120 8.93 -10.23 15.98
N VAL A 121 8.18 -11.21 16.50
CA VAL A 121 7.57 -11.16 17.82
C VAL A 121 7.90 -12.46 18.53
N ASP A 122 8.35 -12.36 19.79
CA ASP A 122 8.68 -13.51 20.63
C ASP A 122 9.63 -14.55 19.98
N GLY A 123 10.55 -14.05 19.15
CA GLY A 123 11.55 -14.87 18.45
C GLY A 123 11.06 -15.52 17.15
N GLU A 124 9.83 -15.25 16.72
CA GLU A 124 9.27 -15.71 15.46
C GLU A 124 9.18 -14.56 14.45
N TRP A 125 9.63 -14.80 13.22
CA TRP A 125 9.45 -13.87 12.10
C TRP A 125 7.97 -13.59 11.83
N ALA A 126 7.66 -12.40 11.32
CA ALA A 126 6.30 -12.00 10.98
C ALA A 126 5.55 -13.01 10.11
N ASN A 127 6.21 -13.62 9.13
CA ASN A 127 5.60 -14.64 8.29
C ASN A 127 5.05 -15.84 9.08
N ALA A 128 5.70 -16.26 10.17
CA ALA A 128 5.27 -17.40 10.98
C ALA A 128 4.01 -17.05 11.78
N ILE A 129 3.98 -15.84 12.34
CA ILE A 129 2.81 -15.26 13.01
C ILE A 129 1.64 -15.17 12.03
N MET A 130 1.90 -14.66 10.82
CA MET A 130 0.89 -14.59 9.76
C MET A 130 0.41 -15.98 9.34
N LEU A 131 1.29 -16.97 9.21
CA LEU A 131 0.93 -18.34 8.83
C LEU A 131 -0.06 -18.96 9.83
N ALA A 132 0.12 -18.72 11.13
CA ALA A 132 -0.83 -19.13 12.16
C ALA A 132 -2.19 -18.39 12.06
N ASN A 133 -2.21 -17.23 11.41
CA ASN A 133 -3.37 -16.35 11.19
C ASN A 133 -3.82 -16.33 9.73
N ASN A 134 -3.72 -17.48 9.02
CA ASN A 134 -4.19 -17.62 7.63
C ASN A 134 -3.55 -16.62 6.65
N MET A 135 -2.27 -16.33 6.86
CA MET A 135 -1.47 -15.34 6.14
C MET A 135 -2.07 -13.93 6.14
N THR A 136 -2.75 -13.56 7.23
CA THR A 136 -3.29 -12.22 7.40
C THR A 136 -2.45 -11.38 8.34
N HIS A 137 -2.43 -10.07 8.08
CA HIS A 137 -1.86 -9.05 8.96
C HIS A 137 -2.77 -7.82 8.98
N GLU A 138 -2.93 -7.20 10.15
CA GLU A 138 -3.75 -6.01 10.34
C GLU A 138 -2.91 -4.85 10.84
N PHE A 139 -3.15 -3.67 10.26
CA PHE A 139 -2.53 -2.42 10.66
C PHE A 139 -3.52 -1.27 10.50
N LYS A 140 -3.16 -0.07 11.00
CA LYS A 140 -4.01 1.12 10.86
C LYS A 140 -3.40 2.10 9.87
N LEU A 141 -4.24 2.73 9.05
CA LEU A 141 -3.82 3.92 8.33
C LEU A 141 -3.46 5.03 9.34
N PRO A 142 -2.30 5.71 9.20
CA PRO A 142 -1.94 6.80 10.09
C PRO A 142 -3.00 7.90 10.09
N THR A 143 -3.23 8.53 11.24
CA THR A 143 -4.02 9.77 11.33
C THR A 143 -3.20 10.97 10.85
N GLY A 144 -3.85 12.00 10.31
CA GLY A 144 -3.17 13.18 9.75
C GLY A 144 -2.69 12.97 8.32
N LEU A 145 -3.27 12.02 7.59
CA LEU A 145 -3.05 11.84 6.16
C LEU A 145 -3.79 12.95 5.41
N ALA A 146 -3.23 13.42 4.29
CA ALA A 146 -3.97 14.29 3.41
C ALA A 146 -5.09 13.52 2.70
N SER A 147 -6.21 14.17 2.43
CA SER A 147 -7.21 13.59 1.52
C SER A 147 -6.62 13.49 0.11
N GLY A 148 -6.87 12.37 -0.57
CA GLY A 148 -6.38 12.13 -1.94
C GLY A 148 -6.34 10.66 -2.30
N GLU A 149 -5.83 10.35 -3.49
CA GLU A 149 -5.58 8.97 -3.88
C GLU A 149 -4.14 8.57 -3.56
N TYR A 150 -3.92 7.29 -3.27
CA TYR A 150 -2.64 6.76 -2.81
C TYR A 150 -2.42 5.37 -3.41
N LEU A 151 -1.15 5.00 -3.57
CA LEU A 151 -0.77 3.60 -3.67
C LEU A 151 -0.43 3.08 -2.28
N LEU A 152 -1.02 1.95 -1.89
CA LEU A 152 -0.63 1.15 -0.73
C LEU A 152 0.25 0.01 -1.21
N ARG A 153 1.51 0.00 -0.79
CA ARG A 153 2.45 -1.09 -1.04
C ARG A 153 2.51 -2.00 0.18
N SER A 154 2.27 -3.29 -0.01
CA SER A 154 2.52 -4.33 0.98
C SER A 154 3.70 -5.18 0.50
N GLU A 155 4.66 -5.42 1.39
CA GLU A 155 5.90 -6.13 1.09
C GLU A 155 6.17 -7.20 2.13
N MET A 156 6.41 -8.42 1.66
CA MET A 156 7.04 -9.48 2.44
C MET A 156 8.45 -9.72 1.93
N LEU A 157 9.44 -9.56 2.80
CA LEU A 157 10.84 -9.82 2.49
C LEU A 157 11.22 -11.20 2.98
N ALA A 158 11.49 -12.12 2.07
CA ALA A 158 11.95 -13.46 2.39
C ALA A 158 13.48 -13.51 2.49
N LEU A 159 13.97 -13.81 3.69
CA LEU A 159 15.38 -13.77 4.06
C LEU A 159 16.07 -15.14 3.95
N HIS A 160 15.40 -16.19 3.49
CA HIS A 160 16.00 -17.52 3.40
C HIS A 160 17.23 -17.60 2.47
N GLY A 161 17.27 -16.75 1.44
CA GLY A 161 18.40 -16.61 0.52
C GLY A 161 19.36 -15.47 0.87
N SER A 162 19.13 -14.73 1.95
CA SER A 162 19.91 -13.52 2.31
C SER A 162 21.38 -13.78 2.64
N GLN A 163 21.81 -15.03 2.74
CA GLN A 163 23.22 -15.39 2.97
C GLN A 163 24.15 -15.02 1.80
N THR A 164 23.58 -14.64 0.66
CA THR A 164 24.29 -14.17 -0.53
C THR A 164 23.74 -12.83 -0.96
N ILE A 165 24.60 -11.91 -1.36
CA ILE A 165 24.19 -10.61 -1.93
C ILE A 165 23.26 -10.87 -3.14
N GLY A 166 22.10 -10.21 -3.13
CA GLY A 166 21.05 -10.40 -4.14
C GLY A 166 20.20 -11.67 -3.97
N GLY A 167 20.41 -12.45 -2.91
CA GLY A 167 19.64 -13.66 -2.63
C GLY A 167 18.36 -13.44 -1.81
N ALA A 168 18.20 -12.27 -1.19
CA ALA A 168 16.96 -11.88 -0.53
C ALA A 168 15.82 -11.68 -1.56
N GLN A 169 14.60 -12.06 -1.19
CA GLN A 169 13.47 -12.16 -2.12
C GLN A 169 12.35 -11.23 -1.68
N PHE A 170 12.01 -10.25 -2.52
CA PHE A 170 10.99 -9.26 -2.23
C PHE A 170 9.67 -9.65 -2.93
N TYR A 171 8.66 -9.99 -2.14
CA TYR A 171 7.29 -10.18 -2.63
C TYR A 171 6.51 -8.89 -2.38
N ILE A 172 6.01 -8.29 -3.46
CA ILE A 172 5.45 -6.93 -3.43
C ILE A 172 4.08 -6.96 -4.10
N GLY A 173 3.13 -6.21 -3.55
CA GLY A 173 1.91 -5.83 -4.24
C GLY A 173 1.52 -4.39 -3.93
N CYS A 174 0.86 -3.73 -4.88
CA CYS A 174 0.32 -2.39 -4.69
C CYS A 174 -1.19 -2.37 -4.85
N ALA A 175 -1.91 -1.73 -3.93
CA ALA A 175 -3.32 -1.42 -4.06
C ALA A 175 -3.57 0.08 -4.26
N GLN A 176 -4.72 0.44 -4.81
CA GLN A 176 -5.15 1.83 -4.94
C GLN A 176 -6.16 2.19 -3.87
N LEU A 177 -5.86 3.24 -3.10
CA LEU A 177 -6.76 3.75 -2.07
C LEU A 177 -7.17 5.19 -2.39
N LYS A 178 -8.42 5.53 -2.13
CA LYS A 178 -8.89 6.92 -2.04
C LYS A 178 -9.13 7.22 -0.57
N ILE A 179 -8.18 7.92 0.04
CA ILE A 179 -8.15 8.18 1.47
C ILE A 179 -8.81 9.53 1.75
N THR A 180 -9.78 9.51 2.67
CA THR A 180 -10.27 10.73 3.33
C THR A 180 -9.45 10.96 4.59
N GLY A 181 -8.81 12.11 4.69
CA GLY A 181 -7.94 12.45 5.81
C GLY A 181 -7.99 13.93 6.18
N THR A 182 -7.42 14.26 7.33
CA THR A 182 -7.47 15.60 7.93
C THR A 182 -6.16 16.39 7.78
N GLY A 183 -5.09 15.74 7.31
CA GLY A 183 -3.77 16.32 7.14
C GLY A 183 -3.60 17.16 5.88
N SER A 184 -2.42 17.76 5.75
CA SER A 184 -1.98 18.48 4.55
C SER A 184 -1.07 17.60 3.69
N ALA A 185 -1.07 17.82 2.37
CA ALA A 185 -0.18 17.08 1.47
C ALA A 185 1.29 17.26 1.87
N GLY A 186 2.06 16.16 1.85
CA GLY A 186 3.48 16.16 2.25
C GLY A 186 3.73 16.26 3.76
N ALA A 187 2.71 16.10 4.61
CA ALA A 187 2.85 16.12 6.07
C ALA A 187 3.31 14.80 6.70
N CYS A 188 3.59 13.77 5.89
CA CYS A 188 4.05 12.46 6.34
C CYS A 188 5.52 12.26 5.97
N GLY A 189 6.31 11.81 6.93
CA GLY A 189 7.71 11.47 6.70
C GLY A 189 8.33 10.67 7.85
N PRO A 190 9.53 10.10 7.64
CA PRO A 190 10.39 10.28 6.48
C PRO A 190 9.90 9.58 5.21
N THR A 191 10.39 10.02 4.05
CA THR A 191 10.11 9.40 2.75
C THR A 191 11.34 8.75 2.14
N ILE A 192 11.14 7.71 1.36
CA ILE A 192 12.16 6.99 0.60
C ILE A 192 11.85 7.01 -0.91
N SER A 193 12.81 6.56 -1.72
CA SER A 193 12.65 6.34 -3.17
C SER A 193 12.72 4.86 -3.49
N LEU A 194 11.77 4.34 -4.28
CA LEU A 194 11.78 2.94 -4.75
C LEU A 194 11.69 2.91 -6.29
N PRO A 195 12.71 2.38 -7.00
CA PRO A 195 14.00 1.93 -6.49
C PRO A 195 14.85 3.10 -5.95
N GLY A 196 15.94 2.76 -5.25
CA GLY A 196 16.93 3.72 -4.76
C GLY A 196 17.23 3.62 -3.27
N ALA A 197 16.24 3.35 -2.42
CA ALA A 197 16.42 3.26 -0.97
C ALA A 197 17.11 1.98 -0.54
N TYR A 198 16.76 0.85 -1.17
CA TYR A 198 17.33 -0.46 -0.83
C TYR A 198 18.61 -0.71 -1.62
N LYS A 199 19.59 -1.37 -1.00
CA LYS A 199 20.82 -1.87 -1.62
C LYS A 199 20.96 -3.35 -1.30
N ALA A 200 21.52 -4.12 -2.23
CA ALA A 200 21.63 -5.56 -2.06
C ALA A 200 22.63 -5.91 -0.93
N GLU A 201 23.48 -4.96 -0.57
CA GLU A 201 24.49 -5.04 0.48
C GLU A 201 24.04 -4.48 1.83
N ASP A 202 22.83 -3.93 1.95
CA ASP A 202 22.33 -3.44 3.25
C ASP A 202 22.26 -4.60 4.26
N ASP A 203 22.69 -4.37 5.51
CA ASP A 203 22.81 -5.41 6.54
C ASP A 203 21.44 -6.01 6.96
N ASP A 204 20.33 -5.36 6.60
CA ASP A 204 18.94 -5.82 6.79
C ASP A 204 18.37 -6.58 5.57
N ILE A 205 19.17 -6.72 4.52
CA ILE A 205 18.85 -7.43 3.26
C ILE A 205 19.86 -8.57 3.02
N TYR A 206 21.16 -8.33 3.20
CA TYR A 206 22.23 -9.31 3.14
C TYR A 206 22.65 -9.75 4.55
N ILE A 207 22.19 -10.93 4.95
CA ILE A 207 22.43 -11.50 6.28
C ILE A 207 23.17 -12.84 6.13
N PRO A 208 24.52 -12.83 6.09
CA PRO A 208 25.34 -14.03 5.87
C PRO A 208 25.12 -15.13 6.91
N ASN A 209 24.64 -14.78 8.10
CA ASN A 209 24.45 -15.67 9.24
C ASN A 209 22.97 -15.88 9.62
N VAL A 210 22.01 -15.62 8.72
CA VAL A 210 20.55 -15.66 9.01
C VAL A 210 20.07 -16.95 9.68
N TYR A 211 20.77 -18.08 9.44
CA TYR A 211 20.47 -19.39 10.06
C TYR A 211 21.43 -19.79 11.21
N ASN A 212 22.52 -19.06 11.40
CA ASN A 212 23.64 -19.48 12.23
C ASN A 212 24.05 -18.36 13.20
N GLY A 213 23.23 -18.15 14.23
CA GLY A 213 23.52 -17.20 15.31
C GLY A 213 23.14 -15.75 15.01
N PHE A 214 22.32 -15.49 13.99
CA PHE A 214 21.67 -14.20 13.82
C PHE A 214 20.63 -13.99 14.94
N ASP A 215 20.71 -12.85 15.62
CA ASP A 215 19.74 -12.46 16.64
C ASP A 215 18.59 -11.69 15.98
N ILE A 216 17.49 -12.40 15.74
CA ILE A 216 16.27 -11.85 15.14
C ILE A 216 15.72 -10.63 15.90
N SER A 217 15.96 -10.52 17.22
CA SER A 217 15.45 -9.40 18.02
C SER A 217 16.12 -8.06 17.70
N THR A 218 17.25 -8.10 16.97
CA THR A 218 18.00 -6.93 16.54
C THR A 218 17.67 -6.51 15.10
N TYR A 219 16.85 -7.28 14.39
CA TYR A 219 16.48 -6.98 13.02
C TYR A 219 15.50 -5.81 12.96
N SER A 220 15.64 -4.98 11.91
CA SER A 220 14.64 -4.02 11.48
C SER A 220 14.57 -4.04 9.96
N ALA A 221 13.36 -4.06 9.41
CA ALA A 221 13.17 -4.14 7.97
C ALA A 221 13.68 -2.87 7.23
N PRO A 222 14.13 -3.01 5.96
CA PRO A 222 14.65 -1.90 5.18
C PRO A 222 13.61 -0.79 4.96
N GLY A 223 14.09 0.42 4.65
CA GLY A 223 13.24 1.57 4.36
C GLY A 223 13.04 2.55 5.52
N GLY A 224 13.80 2.40 6.61
CA GLY A 224 13.83 3.35 7.73
C GLY A 224 12.59 3.25 8.64
N PRO A 225 12.40 4.20 9.56
CA PRO A 225 11.34 4.12 10.56
C PRO A 225 9.95 4.34 9.96
N VAL A 226 8.92 3.84 10.65
CA VAL A 226 7.52 4.19 10.38
C VAL A 226 7.34 5.71 10.46
N ALA A 227 6.65 6.27 9.46
CA ALA A 227 6.45 7.70 9.30
C ALA A 227 5.42 8.25 10.28
N THR A 228 5.61 9.52 10.63
CA THR A 228 4.64 10.33 11.37
C THR A 228 3.91 11.28 10.43
N CYS A 229 2.59 11.39 10.58
CA CYS A 229 1.72 12.23 9.77
C CYS A 229 1.09 13.37 10.60
N GLY A 230 0.55 14.39 9.93
CA GLY A 230 -0.19 15.49 10.58
C GLY A 230 0.68 16.60 11.18
N GLY A 231 2.01 16.55 11.02
CA GLY A 231 2.89 17.67 11.37
C GLY A 231 2.65 18.85 10.43
N SER A 232 2.69 20.08 10.95
CA SER A 232 2.65 21.27 10.09
C SER A 232 3.84 21.22 9.12
N SER A 233 3.53 21.09 7.83
CA SER A 233 4.51 21.07 6.76
C SER A 233 5.25 22.41 6.72
N ASN A 234 6.49 22.41 7.21
CA ASN A 234 7.44 23.47 6.94
C ASN A 234 8.23 23.07 5.68
N SER A 235 7.60 23.15 4.50
CA SER A 235 8.28 23.11 3.20
C SER A 235 8.79 24.53 2.87
N THR A 236 9.99 24.85 2.39
CA THR A 236 11.23 24.21 1.85
C THR A 236 12.22 25.39 1.58
N PRO A 237 13.37 25.29 0.85
CA PRO A 237 14.52 24.37 0.89
C PRO A 237 15.89 25.12 0.95
N VAL A 238 16.97 24.56 1.50
CA VAL A 238 18.35 24.82 0.99
C VAL A 238 19.26 23.63 1.29
N ALA A 239 19.99 23.20 0.27
CA ALA A 239 21.13 22.30 0.35
C ALA A 239 22.08 22.68 1.50
N SER A 240 22.44 21.72 2.36
CA SER A 240 23.61 21.88 3.21
C SER A 240 24.75 21.06 2.63
N ALA A 241 25.71 21.81 2.11
CA ALA A 241 26.99 21.35 1.62
C ALA A 241 27.73 20.53 2.68
N ALA A 242 28.59 19.63 2.19
CA ALA A 242 29.63 19.00 2.97
C ALA A 242 30.41 20.00 3.84
N PRO A 243 30.85 19.63 5.05
CA PRO A 243 31.63 20.52 5.89
C PRO A 243 33.00 20.78 5.25
N SER A 244 33.19 22.01 4.75
CA SER A 244 34.51 22.56 4.45
C SER A 244 35.20 22.89 5.78
N ALA A 245 36.32 22.22 6.04
CA ALA A 245 37.17 22.49 7.19
C ALA A 245 37.77 23.90 7.08
N GLY A 246 37.50 24.72 8.10
CA GLY A 246 38.09 26.04 8.30
C GLY A 246 39.56 25.98 8.68
N ASN A 247 40.30 26.90 8.06
CA ASN A 247 41.73 27.15 8.09
C ASN A 247 42.32 27.51 9.48
N SER A 248 43.57 27.14 9.73
CA SER A 248 44.47 27.84 10.67
C SER A 248 45.93 27.77 10.21
N THR A 249 46.36 28.90 9.63
CA THR A 249 47.65 29.59 9.77
C THR A 249 48.94 28.78 9.94
N VAL A 250 49.84 28.85 8.95
CA VAL A 250 51.29 29.13 9.17
C VAL A 250 51.82 30.01 8.02
N VAL A 251 52.76 30.88 8.39
CA VAL A 251 53.32 32.06 7.71
C VAL A 251 54.52 31.69 6.79
N ALA A 252 54.85 32.63 5.88
CA ALA A 252 56.14 32.87 5.16
C ALA A 252 56.25 32.27 3.73
N SER A 253 56.80 32.93 2.70
CA SER A 253 57.26 34.30 2.47
C SER A 253 57.57 34.49 0.96
N ALA A 254 57.37 35.72 0.47
CA ALA A 254 58.11 36.46 -0.55
C ALA A 254 58.23 36.04 -2.04
N THR A 255 57.63 36.90 -2.90
CA THR A 255 58.22 37.61 -4.08
C THR A 255 58.38 36.81 -5.39
N VAL A 256 58.11 37.27 -6.63
CA VAL A 256 58.24 38.55 -7.36
C VAL A 256 57.29 38.50 -8.60
N ALA A 257 56.76 39.64 -9.07
CA ALA A 257 56.21 39.85 -10.43
C ALA A 257 57.18 40.79 -11.21
N PRO A 258 57.02 41.15 -12.51
CA PRO A 258 56.05 40.78 -13.56
C PRO A 258 56.73 40.48 -14.93
N VAL A 259 56.01 40.11 -16.00
CA VAL A 259 56.14 40.74 -17.35
C VAL A 259 54.95 40.37 -18.25
N ALA A 260 54.49 41.33 -19.05
CA ALA A 260 53.46 41.23 -20.07
C ALA A 260 53.98 40.75 -21.45
N SER A 261 53.03 40.38 -22.32
CA SER A 261 52.93 40.76 -23.75
C SER A 261 52.91 39.62 -24.79
N SER A 262 51.73 39.48 -25.39
CA SER A 262 51.44 39.46 -26.84
C SER A 262 51.96 38.33 -27.75
N ALA A 263 51.02 37.58 -28.35
CA ALA A 263 50.80 37.57 -29.81
C ALA A 263 49.53 36.76 -30.21
N VAL A 264 48.72 37.41 -31.05
CA VAL A 264 47.62 36.94 -31.93
C VAL A 264 48.08 37.31 -33.37
N PRO A 265 47.48 36.98 -34.54
CA PRO A 265 46.36 36.10 -34.97
C PRO A 265 46.79 35.09 -36.08
N THR A 266 45.93 34.22 -36.61
CA THR A 266 45.16 34.33 -37.88
C THR A 266 44.54 32.94 -38.17
N SER A 267 43.44 32.71 -38.89
CA SER A 267 42.27 33.48 -39.33
C SER A 267 41.43 32.55 -40.23
N VAL A 268 40.10 32.73 -40.21
CA VAL A 268 39.09 32.46 -41.27
C VAL A 268 38.89 30.99 -41.73
N VAL A 269 37.68 30.50 -42.04
CA VAL A 269 36.57 31.11 -42.81
C VAL A 269 35.22 30.61 -42.28
N ALA A 270 34.26 31.54 -42.27
CA ALA A 270 32.83 31.34 -42.06
C ALA A 270 32.12 31.06 -43.38
N GLU A 271 30.97 30.39 -43.34
CA GLU A 271 29.85 30.75 -44.21
C GLU A 271 28.52 30.45 -43.51
N THR A 272 27.62 31.43 -43.65
CA THR A 272 26.31 31.61 -43.01
C THR A 272 25.18 31.22 -43.99
N PRO A 273 23.92 31.69 -43.84
CA PRO A 273 22.78 30.86 -43.46
C PRO A 273 21.74 30.70 -44.58
N VAL A 274 20.79 29.78 -44.43
CA VAL A 274 19.57 29.79 -45.24
C VAL A 274 18.36 29.69 -44.31
N ALA A 275 17.55 30.74 -44.35
CA ALA A 275 16.18 30.76 -43.88
C ALA A 275 15.28 30.12 -44.94
N ASP A 276 14.27 29.34 -44.53
CA ASP A 276 13.04 29.30 -45.30
C ASP A 276 11.82 29.12 -44.39
N SER A 277 10.79 29.85 -44.77
CA SER A 277 9.52 30.08 -44.12
C SER A 277 8.44 29.24 -44.80
N THR A 278 7.64 28.48 -44.04
CA THR A 278 6.28 28.17 -44.47
C THR A 278 5.32 28.21 -43.28
N SER A 279 4.40 29.16 -43.38
CA SER A 279 3.21 29.32 -42.55
C SER A 279 2.21 28.21 -42.83
N TYR A 280 1.70 27.55 -41.79
CA TYR A 280 0.42 26.86 -41.85
C TYR A 280 -0.50 27.34 -40.73
N ALA A 281 -1.70 27.71 -41.17
CA ALA A 281 -2.74 28.40 -40.42
C ALA A 281 -3.49 27.47 -39.45
N SER A 282 -3.92 28.06 -38.33
CA SER A 282 -4.87 27.47 -37.37
C SER A 282 -6.22 27.13 -37.99
N PRO A 283 -6.87 26.04 -37.59
CA PRO A 283 -8.32 25.89 -37.72
C PRO A 283 -9.07 26.62 -36.58
N PRO A 284 -10.33 27.03 -36.81
CA PRO A 284 -11.07 27.93 -35.94
C PRO A 284 -11.63 27.25 -34.67
N ILE A 285 -11.67 28.05 -33.61
CA ILE A 285 -12.36 27.83 -32.34
C ILE A 285 -13.86 27.84 -32.60
N VAL A 286 -14.59 26.80 -32.18
CA VAL A 286 -16.05 26.80 -32.10
C VAL A 286 -16.42 27.10 -30.66
N GLU A 287 -16.84 28.34 -30.40
CA GLU A 287 -17.52 28.74 -29.17
C GLU A 287 -18.94 28.14 -29.17
N VAL A 288 -19.23 27.26 -28.20
CA VAL A 288 -20.61 26.94 -27.85
C VAL A 288 -20.96 27.74 -26.60
N THR A 289 -21.57 28.89 -26.84
CA THR A 289 -22.25 29.69 -25.82
C THR A 289 -23.59 29.03 -25.50
N SER A 290 -23.79 28.61 -24.25
CA SER A 290 -25.14 28.41 -23.72
C SER A 290 -25.24 29.14 -22.38
N ALA A 291 -26.08 30.19 -22.40
CA ALA A 291 -26.39 31.04 -21.27
C ALA A 291 -27.20 30.29 -20.20
N PRO A 292 -27.15 30.72 -18.94
CA PRO A 292 -27.77 30.02 -17.82
C PRO A 292 -29.28 30.29 -17.77
N VAL A 293 -30.07 29.23 -17.60
CA VAL A 293 -31.48 29.34 -17.24
C VAL A 293 -31.56 29.44 -15.72
N ALA A 294 -31.87 30.64 -15.23
CA ALA A 294 -32.31 30.89 -13.88
C ALA A 294 -33.79 30.53 -13.74
N THR A 295 -34.12 29.65 -12.80
CA THR A 295 -35.48 29.54 -12.25
C THR A 295 -35.41 29.71 -10.75
N ALA A 296 -36.22 30.66 -10.29
CA ALA A 296 -36.31 31.12 -8.92
C ALA A 296 -37.03 30.13 -7.99
N PHE A 297 -36.71 30.28 -6.70
CA PHE A 297 -37.27 29.65 -5.50
C PHE A 297 -38.81 29.66 -5.40
N PRO A 298 -39.38 28.86 -4.48
CA PRO A 298 -39.64 29.44 -3.16
C PRO A 298 -39.13 28.61 -1.96
N SER A 299 -38.86 29.37 -0.91
CA SER A 299 -38.40 29.00 0.42
C SER A 299 -39.44 28.26 1.28
N ALA A 300 -38.89 27.69 2.35
CA ALA A 300 -39.44 27.54 3.69
C ALA A 300 -40.32 26.32 3.98
N VAL A 301 -39.74 25.41 4.77
CA VAL A 301 -40.42 24.91 5.97
C VAL A 301 -39.40 24.82 7.11
N LEU A 302 -39.59 25.68 8.12
CA LEU A 302 -39.07 25.50 9.46
C LEU A 302 -39.59 24.16 9.99
N SER A 303 -38.70 23.29 10.46
CA SER A 303 -39.09 22.22 11.37
C SER A 303 -38.64 22.62 12.78
N THR A 304 -39.65 22.73 13.64
CA THR A 304 -39.59 23.19 15.02
C THR A 304 -38.86 22.20 15.91
N VAL A 305 -37.95 22.74 16.72
CA VAL A 305 -37.33 22.09 17.87
C VAL A 305 -38.42 21.80 18.91
N ALA A 306 -38.53 20.55 19.36
CA ALA A 306 -39.33 20.16 20.54
C ALA A 306 -38.39 19.72 21.68
N PRO A 307 -38.74 20.02 22.95
CA PRO A 307 -37.80 20.00 24.07
C PRO A 307 -37.56 18.62 24.69
N ALA A 308 -36.42 18.52 25.35
CA ALA A 308 -35.99 17.40 26.18
C ALA A 308 -37.03 17.06 27.26
N SER A 309 -37.32 15.76 27.40
CA SER A 309 -38.05 15.20 28.55
C SER A 309 -37.10 14.34 29.36
N ASN A 310 -37.06 14.62 30.66
CA ASN A 310 -36.24 13.95 31.68
C ASN A 310 -36.52 12.44 31.71
N VAL A 311 -35.48 11.63 31.50
CA VAL A 311 -35.50 10.20 31.82
C VAL A 311 -34.83 10.01 33.18
N THR A 312 -35.65 9.70 34.18
CA THR A 312 -35.23 9.24 35.50
C THR A 312 -34.57 7.87 35.39
N TYR A 313 -33.32 7.76 35.85
CA TYR A 313 -32.60 6.50 36.02
C TYR A 313 -33.18 5.73 37.22
N VAL A 314 -33.74 4.55 36.96
CA VAL A 314 -33.97 3.53 37.98
C VAL A 314 -32.86 2.49 37.89
N VAL A 315 -32.06 2.40 38.95
CA VAL A 315 -31.01 1.39 39.14
C VAL A 315 -31.69 0.08 39.53
N PRO A 316 -31.49 -1.05 38.81
CA PRO A 316 -31.98 -2.34 39.28
C PRO A 316 -30.94 -3.01 40.19
N THR A 317 -31.45 -3.47 41.33
CA THR A 317 -30.79 -4.23 42.39
C THR A 317 -30.31 -5.60 41.91
N LEU A 318 -29.11 -6.00 42.29
CA LEU A 318 -28.52 -7.31 42.00
C LEU A 318 -29.17 -8.42 42.83
N ILE A 319 -29.66 -9.47 42.16
CA ILE A 319 -30.06 -10.74 42.77
C ILE A 319 -28.98 -11.79 42.43
N PRO A 320 -28.45 -12.57 43.40
CA PRO A 320 -27.45 -13.58 43.11
C PRO A 320 -28.13 -14.86 42.59
N THR A 321 -27.66 -15.40 41.46
CA THR A 321 -28.08 -16.72 40.98
C THR A 321 -26.91 -17.69 40.90
N THR A 322 -27.20 -18.88 41.41
CA THR A 322 -26.36 -20.06 41.61
C THR A 322 -25.86 -20.66 40.30
N PHE A 323 -24.56 -20.98 40.26
CA PHE A 323 -23.91 -21.71 39.17
C PHE A 323 -24.47 -23.13 39.02
N ALA A 324 -24.93 -23.46 37.81
CA ALA A 324 -25.06 -24.83 37.33
C ALA A 324 -24.28 -24.95 36.01
N THR A 325 -23.23 -25.76 36.03
CA THR A 325 -22.37 -26.10 34.89
C THR A 325 -23.13 -26.92 33.87
N LEU A 326 -23.31 -26.37 32.66
CA LEU A 326 -23.81 -27.06 31.47
C LEU A 326 -22.79 -26.86 30.34
N VAL A 327 -22.23 -27.97 29.88
CA VAL A 327 -21.23 -28.01 28.80
C VAL A 327 -21.93 -27.71 27.47
N LYS A 328 -21.52 -26.64 26.77
CA LYS A 328 -22.04 -26.23 25.46
C LYS A 328 -21.11 -26.72 24.34
N PRO A 329 -21.62 -27.30 23.24
CA PRO A 329 -20.79 -27.65 22.08
C PRO A 329 -20.43 -26.40 21.27
N SER A 330 -19.25 -26.46 20.64
CA SER A 330 -18.60 -25.45 19.80
C SER A 330 -19.57 -24.71 18.86
N SER A 331 -19.69 -23.39 19.03
CA SER A 331 -20.35 -22.51 18.07
C SER A 331 -19.31 -21.91 17.12
N GLN A 332 -19.43 -22.25 15.85
CA GLN A 332 -18.76 -21.56 14.74
C GLN A 332 -19.08 -20.06 14.77
N LEU A 333 -18.09 -19.23 14.39
CA LEU A 333 -18.25 -17.79 14.23
C LEU A 333 -19.38 -17.50 13.22
N ALA A 334 -20.34 -16.68 13.63
CA ALA A 334 -21.29 -16.06 12.73
C ALA A 334 -20.60 -14.90 12.00
N ALA A 335 -20.70 -14.88 10.67
CA ALA A 335 -20.29 -13.75 9.82
C ALA A 335 -21.26 -12.56 10.00
N PRO A 336 -20.83 -11.30 9.78
CA PRO A 336 -21.65 -10.14 10.03
C PRO A 336 -22.78 -10.07 9.02
N THR A 337 -24.02 -10.14 9.51
CA THR A 337 -25.22 -9.89 8.73
C THR A 337 -25.41 -8.38 8.61
N GLY A 338 -24.80 -7.80 7.58
CA GLY A 338 -25.12 -6.44 7.13
C GLY A 338 -26.55 -6.39 6.60
N GLY A 339 -27.51 -6.10 7.48
CA GLY A 339 -28.90 -5.91 7.12
C GLY A 339 -29.08 -4.68 6.22
N SER A 340 -29.35 -4.91 4.94
CA SER A 340 -30.00 -3.92 4.08
C SER A 340 -31.51 -4.04 4.27
N SER A 341 -32.18 -2.92 4.54
CA SER A 341 -33.62 -2.79 4.77
C SER A 341 -34.52 -3.11 3.56
N SER A 342 -34.01 -3.82 2.54
CA SER A 342 -34.69 -4.05 1.27
C SER A 342 -34.55 -5.47 0.68
N GLY A 343 -33.94 -6.44 1.39
CA GLY A 343 -33.88 -7.84 0.92
C GLY A 343 -32.98 -8.12 -0.30
N VAL A 344 -32.23 -7.12 -0.78
CA VAL A 344 -31.26 -7.21 -1.88
C VAL A 344 -29.84 -6.91 -1.38
N ALA A 345 -28.84 -7.63 -1.89
CA ALA A 345 -27.42 -7.40 -1.65
C ALA A 345 -26.94 -6.21 -2.49
N GLN A 346 -26.17 -5.31 -1.87
CA GLN A 346 -25.57 -4.17 -2.58
C GLN A 346 -24.48 -4.64 -3.55
N LYS A 347 -24.05 -3.77 -4.46
CA LYS A 347 -22.92 -4.05 -5.36
C LYS A 347 -21.70 -4.46 -4.52
N TYR A 348 -21.06 -5.56 -4.91
CA TYR A 348 -19.95 -6.24 -4.23
C TYR A 348 -20.30 -6.98 -2.93
N TYR A 349 -21.57 -7.08 -2.53
CA TYR A 349 -21.96 -7.85 -1.35
C TYR A 349 -22.23 -9.31 -1.71
N GLN A 350 -22.10 -10.20 -0.72
CA GLN A 350 -22.41 -11.61 -0.89
C GLN A 350 -23.89 -11.78 -1.24
N CYS A 351 -24.13 -12.50 -2.32
CA CYS A 351 -25.46 -12.82 -2.83
C CYS A 351 -25.69 -14.33 -2.96
N GLY A 352 -24.72 -15.14 -2.54
CA GLY A 352 -24.81 -16.59 -2.67
C GLY A 352 -23.58 -17.32 -2.13
N GLY A 353 -23.63 -18.64 -2.23
CA GLY A 353 -22.61 -19.54 -1.71
C GLY A 353 -23.22 -20.70 -0.93
N LYS A 354 -22.50 -21.82 -0.83
CA LYS A 354 -22.91 -22.95 0.00
C LYS A 354 -23.09 -22.52 1.46
N ASN A 355 -24.27 -22.81 2.01
CA ASN A 355 -24.73 -22.41 3.35
C ASN A 355 -25.04 -20.91 3.52
N TRP A 356 -25.11 -20.11 2.44
CA TRP A 356 -25.54 -18.72 2.52
C TRP A 356 -27.05 -18.63 2.78
N SER A 357 -27.45 -17.81 3.77
CA SER A 357 -28.85 -17.57 4.15
C SER A 357 -29.29 -16.10 4.01
N GLY A 358 -28.40 -15.24 3.50
CA GLY A 358 -28.69 -13.82 3.28
C GLY A 358 -29.37 -13.54 1.93
N ALA A 359 -29.30 -12.27 1.50
CA ALA A 359 -29.91 -11.85 0.24
C ALA A 359 -29.35 -12.63 -0.95
N THR A 360 -30.22 -13.05 -1.87
CA THR A 360 -29.84 -13.78 -3.09
C THR A 360 -30.02 -12.97 -4.36
N ALA A 361 -30.67 -11.81 -4.26
CA ALA A 361 -30.83 -10.84 -5.32
C ALA A 361 -29.88 -9.66 -5.11
N CYS A 362 -29.38 -9.10 -6.21
CA CYS A 362 -28.48 -7.96 -6.19
C CYS A 362 -29.20 -6.65 -6.50
N VAL A 363 -28.63 -5.53 -6.06
CA VAL A 363 -29.09 -4.18 -6.43
C VAL A 363 -29.09 -4.01 -7.96
N VAL A 364 -30.01 -3.20 -8.47
CA VAL A 364 -30.15 -2.91 -9.90
C VAL A 364 -28.81 -2.47 -10.51
N GLY A 365 -28.49 -3.00 -11.69
CA GLY A 365 -27.20 -2.76 -12.37
C GLY A 365 -26.10 -3.76 -12.02
N THR A 366 -26.42 -4.79 -11.22
CA THR A 366 -25.48 -5.85 -10.85
C THR A 366 -26.15 -7.23 -10.90
N SER A 367 -25.37 -8.29 -11.08
CA SER A 367 -25.83 -9.68 -11.03
C SER A 367 -25.03 -10.50 -10.02
N CYS A 368 -25.67 -11.53 -9.47
CA CYS A 368 -25.01 -12.43 -8.54
C CYS A 368 -24.07 -13.38 -9.27
N VAL A 369 -22.77 -13.12 -9.22
CA VAL A 369 -21.74 -13.90 -9.90
C VAL A 369 -21.05 -14.84 -8.92
N LYS A 370 -21.03 -16.14 -9.25
CA LYS A 370 -20.34 -17.15 -8.45
C LYS A 370 -18.82 -16.97 -8.56
N GLN A 371 -18.15 -16.79 -7.42
CA GLN A 371 -16.68 -16.75 -7.35
C GLN A 371 -16.11 -18.12 -7.01
N ASN A 372 -16.71 -18.81 -6.04
CA ASN A 372 -16.38 -20.19 -5.69
C ASN A 372 -17.61 -20.93 -5.12
N GLU A 373 -17.44 -22.16 -4.64
CA GLU A 373 -18.57 -22.96 -4.11
C GLU A 373 -19.26 -22.30 -2.91
N PHE A 374 -18.52 -21.57 -2.09
CA PHE A 374 -18.98 -21.00 -0.82
C PHE A 374 -19.30 -19.51 -0.92
N TYR A 375 -19.05 -18.87 -2.07
CA TYR A 375 -19.17 -17.42 -2.22
C TYR A 375 -19.60 -17.00 -3.63
N SER A 376 -20.69 -16.23 -3.68
CA SER A 376 -21.14 -15.48 -4.86
C SER A 376 -21.33 -14.02 -4.48
N GLN A 377 -21.03 -13.10 -5.39
CA GLN A 377 -20.97 -11.67 -5.15
C GLN A 377 -21.73 -10.87 -6.21
N CYS A 378 -22.37 -9.78 -5.83
CA CYS A 378 -23.00 -8.87 -6.78
C CYS A 378 -21.96 -8.10 -7.58
N LEU A 379 -21.82 -8.37 -8.89
CA LEU A 379 -20.89 -7.68 -9.77
C LEU A 379 -21.63 -6.92 -10.88
N SER A 380 -21.01 -5.87 -11.42
CA SER A 380 -21.52 -5.19 -12.63
C SER A 380 -21.62 -6.18 -13.78
N VAL A 381 -22.73 -6.09 -14.53
CA VAL A 381 -22.97 -6.82 -15.78
C VAL A 381 -22.96 -5.89 -16.97
#